data_AF-A0A1H9MKY2-F1
#
_entry.id   AF-A0A1H9MKY2-F1
#
_cell.length_a   1.000
_cell.length_b   1.000
_cell.length_c   1.000
_cell.angle_alpha   90.00
_cell.angle_beta   90.00
_cell.angle_gamma   90.00
#
_symmetry.space_group_name_H-M   'P 1'
#
loop_
_entity.id
_entity.type
_entity.pdbx_description
1 polymer ?
#
loop_
_entity_poly.entity_id
_entity_poly.type
_entity_poly.pdbx_seq_one_letter_code
_entity_poly.pdbx_strand_id
1 'polypeptide(L)'
;MKKRVLSSVVALSLVAFPSVSVLANTTPSEQDVIKAEKNLIQAEENLKIAKEKDATAKEKLNDGAFAFFADLGDEGKECLEILTECKYHDRIQRGVKGWATSTENILKSFKRMHMANFLRTSYELKGHDNAELKVTSKMMAMAMADADYSANIIGHAGQFPVAEILAWGYYDPFDGWYWEEKANYFLNEGKEFTPEMNAFFEKYPGKKKLVDANGQTGHYFNVVDEDYKITGYAICSKKGCEVQDFINFTHEKVYSVDEYETLFTNWYQELENSKDVLIAAQEKTARLKKEYQDLLKKYYGAHMTKIGDKYVMHDIKGDIVKNVWGEKDGQLYYASNDGYLITNRIEKVDNVYRGFDHTGAMIIGWGQIDSDTYYFDKDGILVKNAWKGSYYLKDNGQMAKNQWIYDKDYENWFYINEDGTYAHDTWKGSYYLTKWGEMAKDGWAKSPTTGWHYFNPDGTYVQKKWVGAYYLKQWGYMAQNEWIWDKDYNNWFFIKEDGSYARNTWKGSYFLKQWGEMAKNEWIHDGKGWYYMTSDGTYARNTWKGSYYLKQWGEMAQNEWIHDGKGWYYMTSDGTYDHNEYVKGYYIGVNGYWK
;
A
#
# COMPACT_ATOMS: atom_id res chain seq x y z
N MET A 1 32.35 -7.11 11.97
CA MET A 1 31.50 -6.58 10.89
C MET A 1 30.10 -6.30 11.42
N LYS A 2 29.77 -5.05 11.74
CA LYS A 2 28.40 -4.58 11.90
C LYS A 2 28.26 -3.28 11.11
N LYS A 3 27.34 -3.29 10.13
CA LYS A 3 27.11 -2.25 9.13
C LYS A 3 26.68 -0.94 9.81
N ARG A 4 27.44 0.13 9.57
CA ARG A 4 26.97 1.52 9.74
C ARG A 4 25.97 1.80 8.64
N VAL A 5 24.71 2.05 9.01
CA VAL A 5 23.74 2.71 8.14
C VAL A 5 24.06 4.20 8.19
N LEU A 6 24.76 4.68 7.17
CA LEU A 6 24.94 6.11 6.91
C LEU A 6 23.62 6.65 6.34
N SER A 7 22.83 7.29 7.20
CA SER A 7 21.77 8.20 6.76
C SER A 7 22.46 9.44 6.18
N SER A 8 22.23 9.71 4.90
CA SER A 8 22.67 10.91 4.21
C SER A 8 21.90 12.12 4.72
N VAL A 9 22.31 12.65 5.88
CA VAL A 9 21.99 14.01 6.28
C VAL A 9 22.91 14.91 5.46
N VAL A 10 22.33 15.66 4.54
CA VAL A 10 23.00 16.81 3.91
C VAL A 10 23.50 17.67 5.06
N ALA A 11 24.82 17.70 5.26
CA ALA A 11 25.46 18.65 6.14
C ALA A 11 25.24 20.03 5.51
N LEU A 12 24.19 20.75 5.95
CA LEU A 12 24.18 22.19 5.77
C LEU A 12 25.35 22.71 6.58
N SER A 13 26.37 23.22 5.89
CA SER A 13 27.34 24.10 6.52
C SER A 13 26.57 25.24 7.17
N LEU A 14 26.56 25.30 8.51
CA LEU A 14 26.20 26.53 9.21
C LEU A 14 27.09 27.63 8.62
N VAL A 15 26.47 28.58 7.93
CA VAL A 15 27.17 29.78 7.49
C VAL A 15 27.55 30.53 8.76
N ALA A 16 28.84 30.51 9.10
CA ALA A 16 29.36 31.30 10.21
C ALA A 16 29.00 32.79 9.97
N PHE A 17 28.40 33.42 10.98
CA PHE A 17 28.04 34.83 10.97
C PHE A 17 29.27 35.72 10.73
N PRO A 18 29.15 36.80 9.94
CA PRO A 18 29.83 38.06 10.23
C PRO A 18 29.14 38.71 11.43
N SER A 19 29.90 39.47 12.22
CA SER A 19 29.46 40.19 13.41
C SER A 19 28.23 41.09 13.19
N VAL A 20 27.53 41.41 14.29
CA VAL A 20 26.32 42.24 14.48
C VAL A 20 26.31 43.62 13.78
N SER A 21 27.38 44.02 13.10
CA SER A 21 27.57 45.35 12.49
C SER A 21 26.96 45.56 11.09
N VAL A 22 26.17 44.63 10.53
CA VAL A 22 25.55 44.79 9.17
C VAL A 22 24.08 45.25 9.22
N LEU A 23 23.49 45.44 10.40
CA LEU A 23 22.04 45.67 10.55
C LEU A 23 21.51 47.06 10.11
N ALA A 24 22.35 47.98 9.62
CA ALA A 24 21.92 49.35 9.31
C ALA A 24 21.44 49.58 7.86
N ASN A 25 21.70 48.68 6.89
CA ASN A 25 21.42 48.90 5.46
C ASN A 25 20.84 47.67 4.72
N THR A 26 20.07 46.81 5.39
CA THR A 26 19.51 45.60 4.76
C THR A 26 18.12 45.81 4.15
N THR A 27 17.85 45.15 3.03
CA THR A 27 16.54 45.17 2.35
C THR A 27 15.48 44.39 3.15
N PRO A 28 14.17 44.65 2.97
CA PRO A 28 13.13 43.86 3.64
C PRO A 28 13.25 42.35 3.42
N SER A 29 13.61 41.93 2.20
CA SER A 29 13.84 40.51 1.87
C SER A 29 15.03 39.89 2.62
N GLU A 30 16.08 40.66 2.89
CA GLU A 30 17.21 40.20 3.70
C GLU A 30 16.80 40.03 5.17
N GLN A 31 16.00 40.96 5.69
CA GLN A 31 15.50 40.88 7.06
C GLN A 31 14.63 39.65 7.29
N ASP A 32 13.79 39.29 6.32
CA ASP A 32 12.95 38.08 6.39
C ASP A 32 13.78 36.80 6.43
N VAL A 33 14.81 36.68 5.58
CA VAL A 33 15.74 35.53 5.58
C VAL A 33 16.49 35.43 6.91
N ILE A 34 17.06 36.53 7.40
CA ILE A 34 17.80 36.58 8.67
C ILE A 34 16.90 36.20 9.86
N LYS A 35 15.65 36.67 9.86
CA LYS A 35 14.67 36.33 10.90
C LYS A 35 14.29 34.86 10.86
N ALA A 36 14.04 34.31 9.67
CA ALA A 36 13.71 32.90 9.49
C ALA A 36 14.87 31.98 9.93
N GLU A 37 16.11 32.35 9.62
CA GLU A 37 17.30 31.64 10.06
C GLU A 37 17.42 31.60 11.60
N LYS A 38 17.28 32.75 12.26
CA LYS A 38 17.32 32.83 13.73
C LYS A 38 16.24 31.95 14.38
N ASN A 39 15.02 31.96 13.82
CA ASN A 39 13.93 31.13 14.31
C ASN A 39 14.22 29.64 14.13
N LEU A 40 14.83 29.25 13.01
CA LEU A 40 15.22 27.87 12.74
C LEU A 40 16.32 27.41 13.72
N ILE A 41 17.36 28.22 13.94
CA ILE A 41 18.44 27.91 14.90
C ILE A 41 17.87 27.67 16.30
N GLN A 42 16.97 28.55 16.76
CA GLN A 42 16.33 28.39 18.08
C GLN A 42 15.47 27.11 18.14
N ALA A 43 14.76 26.77 17.06
CA ALA A 43 13.96 25.56 17.00
C ALA A 43 14.83 24.29 17.00
N GLU A 44 15.97 24.30 16.31
CA GLU A 44 16.93 23.19 16.30
C GLU A 44 17.55 22.96 17.69
N GLU A 45 17.87 24.03 18.43
CA GLU A 45 18.34 23.91 19.82
C GLU A 45 17.24 23.35 20.73
N ASN A 46 16.00 23.84 20.61
CA ASN A 46 14.88 23.31 21.38
C ASN A 46 14.61 21.83 21.05
N LEU A 47 14.77 21.42 19.79
CA LEU A 47 14.65 20.03 19.37
C LEU A 47 15.75 19.16 19.98
N LYS A 48 16.98 19.65 20.07
CA LYS A 48 18.09 18.97 20.75
C LYS A 48 17.75 18.75 22.23
N ILE A 49 17.33 19.81 22.93
CA ILE A 49 16.92 19.75 24.34
C ILE A 49 15.77 18.74 24.52
N ALA A 50 14.74 18.77 23.66
CA ALA A 50 13.61 17.85 23.75
C ALA A 50 14.02 16.39 23.54
N LYS A 51 14.99 16.11 22.64
CA LYS A 51 15.54 14.75 22.45
C LYS A 51 16.25 14.25 23.69
N GLU A 52 17.08 15.10 24.31
CA GLU A 52 17.80 14.76 25.54
C GLU A 52 16.80 14.52 26.69
N LYS A 53 15.77 15.37 26.81
CA LYS A 53 14.70 15.22 27.82
C LYS A 53 13.90 13.93 27.65
N ASP A 54 13.47 13.60 26.43
CA ASP A 54 12.73 12.35 26.13
C ASP A 54 13.59 11.09 26.34
N ALA A 55 14.88 11.14 25.99
CA ALA A 55 15.82 10.05 26.28
C ALA A 55 15.94 9.82 27.80
N THR A 56 16.15 10.90 28.56
CA THR A 56 16.22 10.87 30.03
C THR A 56 14.92 10.36 30.62
N ALA A 57 13.77 10.80 30.10
CA ALA A 57 12.47 10.39 30.60
C ALA A 57 12.22 8.89 30.42
N LYS A 58 12.62 8.32 29.28
CA LYS A 58 12.55 6.88 29.04
C LYS A 58 13.43 6.09 29.99
N GLU A 59 14.64 6.56 30.25
CA GLU A 59 15.53 5.94 31.23
C GLU A 59 14.89 5.95 32.63
N LYS A 60 14.36 7.11 33.06
CA LYS A 60 13.68 7.25 34.35
C LYS A 60 12.43 6.37 34.48
N LEU A 61 11.60 6.30 33.44
CA LEU A 61 10.42 5.42 33.42
C LEU A 61 10.80 3.94 33.52
N ASN A 62 11.91 3.53 32.89
CA ASN A 62 12.43 2.17 33.02
C ASN A 62 13.05 1.87 34.39
N ASP A 63 13.51 2.91 35.09
CA ASP A 63 14.10 2.80 36.43
C ASP A 63 13.05 2.77 37.55
N GLY A 64 11.84 3.27 37.26
CA GLY A 64 10.70 3.25 38.17
C GLY A 64 10.93 4.02 39.45
N ALA A 65 10.63 3.40 40.59
CA ALA A 65 10.80 3.98 41.92
C ALA A 65 12.23 4.48 42.17
N PHE A 66 13.26 3.83 41.59
CA PHE A 66 14.65 4.25 41.75
C PHE A 66 14.88 5.66 41.16
N ALA A 67 14.37 5.94 39.96
CA ALA A 67 14.49 7.28 39.40
C ALA A 67 13.64 8.31 40.15
N PHE A 68 12.43 7.92 40.59
CA PHE A 68 11.59 8.81 41.38
C PHE A 68 12.28 9.21 42.70
N PHE A 69 12.80 8.25 43.45
CA PHE A 69 13.54 8.53 44.69
C PHE A 69 14.83 9.32 44.43
N ALA A 70 15.57 9.02 43.35
CA ALA A 70 16.72 9.85 42.99
C ALA A 70 16.35 11.33 42.77
N ASP A 71 15.19 11.59 42.16
CA ASP A 71 14.69 12.95 41.90
C ASP A 71 14.11 13.65 43.15
N LEU A 72 13.80 12.92 44.22
CA LEU A 72 13.42 13.51 45.52
C LEU A 72 14.62 14.11 46.28
N GLY A 73 15.85 13.91 45.80
CA GLY A 73 17.05 14.45 46.42
C GLY A 73 17.32 13.83 47.79
N ASP A 74 17.50 14.66 48.83
CA ASP A 74 17.86 14.19 50.17
C ASP A 74 16.84 13.22 50.77
N GLU A 75 15.54 13.42 50.52
CA GLU A 75 14.48 12.53 51.02
C GLU A 75 14.57 11.12 50.40
N GLY A 76 15.02 11.02 49.15
CA GLY A 76 15.09 9.75 48.44
C GLY A 76 16.37 8.95 48.67
N LYS A 77 17.40 9.53 49.29
CA LYS A 77 18.67 8.83 49.56
C LYS A 77 18.47 7.57 50.41
N GLU A 78 17.77 7.69 51.54
CA GLU A 78 17.46 6.53 52.40
C GLU A 78 16.57 5.51 51.67
N CYS A 79 15.67 5.96 50.79
CA CYS A 79 14.81 5.07 50.02
C CYS A 79 15.62 4.24 49.03
N LEU A 80 16.61 4.85 48.38
CA LEU A 80 17.54 4.15 47.50
C LEU A 80 18.41 3.17 48.29
N GLU A 81 18.96 3.59 49.43
CA GLU A 81 19.74 2.72 50.32
C GLU A 81 18.94 1.49 50.74
N ILE A 82 17.67 1.65 51.13
CA ILE A 82 16.77 0.53 51.43
C ILE A 82 16.65 -0.40 50.23
N LEU A 83 16.38 0.12 49.05
CA LEU A 83 16.19 -0.72 47.86
C LEU A 83 17.49 -1.36 47.34
N THR A 84 18.67 -0.85 47.70
CA THR A 84 19.96 -1.38 47.24
C THR A 84 20.70 -2.22 48.26
N GLU A 85 20.42 -2.02 49.56
CA GLU A 85 21.21 -2.58 50.66
C GLU A 85 20.38 -3.37 51.68
N CYS A 86 19.04 -3.47 51.53
CA CYS A 86 18.25 -4.31 52.42
C CYS A 86 18.66 -5.79 52.36
N LYS A 87 18.25 -6.55 53.36
CA LYS A 87 18.63 -7.96 53.54
C LYS A 87 18.38 -8.81 52.28
N TYR A 88 17.32 -8.52 51.53
CA TYR A 88 16.95 -9.24 50.30
C TYR A 88 17.03 -8.37 49.05
N HIS A 89 17.98 -7.44 49.00
CA HIS A 89 18.15 -6.51 47.88
C HIS A 89 18.35 -7.22 46.52
N ASP A 90 18.89 -8.45 46.52
CA ASP A 90 19.06 -9.30 45.34
C ASP A 90 17.73 -9.69 44.68
N ARG A 91 16.61 -9.56 45.40
CA ARG A 91 15.26 -9.87 44.91
C ARG A 91 14.56 -8.67 44.26
N ILE A 92 15.04 -7.46 44.51
CA ILE A 92 14.40 -6.22 44.06
C ILE A 92 14.54 -6.07 42.54
N GLN A 93 13.42 -5.84 41.86
CA GLN A 93 13.35 -5.80 40.40
C GLN A 93 13.22 -4.36 39.92
N ARG A 94 14.36 -3.67 39.85
CA ARG A 94 14.48 -2.24 39.49
C ARG A 94 13.67 -1.83 38.25
N GLY A 95 12.56 -1.14 38.49
CA GLY A 95 11.66 -0.58 37.48
C GLY A 95 11.02 -1.60 36.54
N VAL A 96 11.20 -2.90 36.78
CA VAL A 96 10.77 -3.94 35.85
C VAL A 96 9.24 -4.02 35.85
N LYS A 97 8.63 -3.86 34.68
CA LYS A 97 7.18 -3.94 34.50
C LYS A 97 6.56 -5.15 35.22
N GLY A 98 5.50 -4.89 35.97
CA GLY A 98 4.77 -5.87 36.76
C GLY A 98 5.34 -6.13 38.16
N TRP A 99 6.54 -5.64 38.49
CA TRP A 99 7.14 -5.76 39.83
C TRP A 99 6.90 -4.52 40.69
N ALA A 100 7.19 -4.61 41.98
CA ALA A 100 6.80 -3.61 42.97
C ALA A 100 7.34 -2.21 42.66
N THR A 101 8.60 -2.13 42.21
CA THR A 101 9.26 -0.85 41.92
C THR A 101 8.91 -0.24 40.56
N SER A 102 8.02 -0.87 39.78
CA SER A 102 7.58 -0.32 38.48
C SER A 102 6.58 0.83 38.65
N THR A 103 6.68 1.86 37.79
CA THR A 103 5.79 3.03 37.83
C THR A 103 4.31 2.65 37.80
N GLU A 104 3.92 1.64 37.00
CA GLU A 104 2.53 1.18 36.90
C GLU A 104 1.99 0.60 38.22
N ASN A 105 2.83 -0.04 39.02
CA ASN A 105 2.41 -0.64 40.28
C ASN A 105 2.47 0.36 41.43
N ILE A 106 3.36 1.36 41.36
CA ILE A 106 3.30 2.53 42.26
C ILE A 106 1.95 3.22 42.11
N LEU A 107 1.53 3.50 40.87
CA LEU A 107 0.21 4.10 40.58
C LEU A 107 -0.97 3.26 41.11
N LYS A 108 -0.89 1.92 41.01
CA LYS A 108 -1.93 1.04 41.56
C LYS A 108 -1.95 1.03 43.09
N SER A 109 -0.80 1.21 43.73
CA SER A 109 -0.67 1.15 45.19
C SER A 109 -1.44 2.29 45.86
N PHE A 110 -1.52 3.48 45.23
CA PHE A 110 -2.35 4.57 45.72
C PHE A 110 -3.83 4.20 45.86
N LYS A 111 -4.39 3.43 44.91
CA LYS A 111 -5.78 2.96 45.00
C LYS A 111 -6.01 2.07 46.23
N ARG A 112 -5.01 1.27 46.62
CA ARG A 112 -5.08 0.41 47.81
C ARG A 112 -4.96 1.20 49.09
N MET A 113 -4.07 2.19 49.13
CA MET A 113 -3.94 3.08 50.28
C MET A 113 -5.22 3.91 50.50
N HIS A 114 -5.82 4.41 49.41
CA HIS A 114 -7.13 5.07 49.46
C HIS A 114 -8.23 4.14 49.96
N MET A 115 -8.23 2.87 49.55
CA MET A 115 -9.17 1.88 50.07
C MET A 115 -8.98 1.64 51.57
N ALA A 116 -7.74 1.47 52.05
CA ALA A 116 -7.45 1.33 53.47
C ALA A 116 -7.98 2.53 54.27
N ASN A 117 -7.70 3.74 53.79
CA ASN A 117 -8.17 4.98 54.43
C ASN A 117 -9.68 5.11 54.37
N PHE A 118 -10.33 4.72 53.27
CA PHE A 118 -11.79 4.69 53.17
C PHE A 118 -12.41 3.76 54.23
N LEU A 119 -11.88 2.54 54.39
CA LEU A 119 -12.38 1.58 55.36
C LEU A 119 -12.22 2.08 56.79
N ARG A 120 -11.05 2.64 57.13
CA ARG A 120 -10.78 3.22 58.44
C ARG A 120 -11.68 4.42 58.74
N THR A 121 -11.77 5.38 57.83
CA THR A 121 -12.49 6.65 58.05
C THR A 121 -14.01 6.54 57.97
N SER A 122 -14.52 5.58 57.17
CA SER A 122 -15.97 5.45 56.94
C SER A 122 -16.65 4.48 57.92
N TYR A 123 -15.90 3.50 58.44
CA TYR A 123 -16.45 2.43 59.28
C TYR A 123 -15.79 2.36 60.66
N GLU A 124 -14.55 1.89 60.76
CA GLU A 124 -13.98 1.45 62.04
C GLU A 124 -13.54 2.60 62.95
N LEU A 125 -12.86 3.58 62.37
CA LEU A 125 -12.27 4.72 63.07
C LEU A 125 -13.00 6.01 62.72
N LYS A 126 -14.30 5.90 62.39
CA LYS A 126 -15.11 7.04 61.98
C LYS A 126 -15.14 8.11 63.07
N GLY A 127 -14.59 9.28 62.77
CA GLY A 127 -14.50 10.41 63.70
C GLY A 127 -13.26 10.39 64.61
N HIS A 128 -12.33 9.45 64.43
CA HIS A 128 -11.04 9.47 65.13
C HIS A 128 -10.06 10.42 64.42
N ASP A 129 -9.27 11.17 65.18
CA ASP A 129 -8.30 12.15 64.65
C ASP A 129 -7.16 11.52 63.83
N ASN A 130 -6.89 10.22 64.02
CA ASN A 130 -5.87 9.44 63.29
C ASN A 130 -6.47 8.33 62.41
N ALA A 131 -7.72 8.50 61.98
CA ALA A 131 -8.39 7.51 61.14
C ALA A 131 -7.67 7.30 59.80
N GLU A 132 -7.07 8.35 59.24
CA GLU A 132 -6.35 8.29 57.97
C GLU A 132 -4.87 7.92 58.17
N LEU A 133 -4.40 6.90 57.45
CA LEU A 133 -2.99 6.57 57.36
C LEU A 133 -2.30 7.54 56.41
N LYS A 134 -1.13 8.00 56.84
CA LYS A 134 -0.23 8.86 56.07
C LYS A 134 0.90 8.04 55.45
N VAL A 135 1.65 8.63 54.52
CA VAL A 135 2.70 7.93 53.76
C VAL A 135 4.04 8.63 53.92
N THR A 136 5.12 7.86 54.00
CA THR A 136 6.49 8.37 53.76
C THR A 136 7.12 7.63 52.59
N SER A 137 8.08 8.29 51.92
CA SER A 137 8.84 7.67 50.82
C SER A 137 9.56 6.40 51.26
N LYS A 138 10.02 6.37 52.51
CA LYS A 138 10.70 5.22 53.08
C LYS A 138 9.78 4.03 53.28
N MET A 139 8.58 4.26 53.81
CA MET A 139 7.58 3.20 53.96
C MET A 139 7.18 2.62 52.60
N MET A 140 7.07 3.47 51.57
CA MET A 140 6.86 3.00 50.20
C MET A 140 8.03 2.14 49.69
N ALA A 141 9.28 2.53 49.95
CA ALA A 141 10.46 1.74 49.58
C ALA A 141 10.54 0.39 50.33
N MET A 142 10.22 0.37 51.62
CA MET A 142 10.16 -0.86 52.44
C MET A 142 9.10 -1.82 51.91
N ALA A 143 7.87 -1.33 51.69
CA ALA A 143 6.79 -2.14 51.15
C ALA A 143 7.14 -2.70 49.77
N MET A 144 7.85 -1.93 48.92
CA MET A 144 8.31 -2.42 47.62
C MET A 144 9.35 -3.54 47.74
N ALA A 145 10.30 -3.41 48.66
CA ALA A 145 11.29 -4.45 48.92
C ALA A 145 10.63 -5.73 49.48
N ASP A 146 9.66 -5.58 50.38
CA ASP A 146 8.89 -6.69 50.96
C ASP A 146 8.02 -7.36 49.90
N ALA A 147 7.34 -6.59 49.04
CA ALA A 147 6.54 -7.13 47.94
C ALA A 147 7.38 -7.88 46.89
N ASP A 148 8.56 -7.39 46.51
CA ASP A 148 9.43 -8.09 45.55
C ASP A 148 10.03 -9.39 46.14
N TYR A 149 10.32 -9.41 47.45
CA TYR A 149 10.66 -10.63 48.17
C TYR A 149 9.49 -11.63 48.18
N SER A 150 8.34 -11.19 48.69
CA SER A 150 7.13 -11.99 48.89
C SER A 150 6.50 -12.45 47.58
N ALA A 151 6.79 -11.77 46.47
CA ALA A 151 6.43 -12.21 45.12
C ALA A 151 7.09 -13.55 44.72
N ASN A 152 8.21 -13.92 45.34
CA ASN A 152 8.93 -15.16 45.05
C ASN A 152 8.92 -16.15 46.23
N ILE A 153 8.57 -15.69 47.43
CA ILE A 153 8.56 -16.49 48.65
C ILE A 153 7.21 -16.25 49.35
N ILE A 154 6.42 -17.31 49.53
CA ILE A 154 5.12 -17.21 50.21
C ILE A 154 5.40 -17.08 51.72
N GLY A 155 5.58 -15.85 52.19
CA GLY A 155 5.75 -15.51 53.59
C GLY A 155 6.22 -14.07 53.76
N HIS A 156 6.11 -13.58 55.00
CA HIS A 156 6.58 -12.25 55.40
C HIS A 156 8.10 -12.11 55.19
N ALA A 157 8.52 -10.94 54.72
CA ALA A 157 9.95 -10.66 54.55
C ALA A 157 10.63 -10.53 55.91
N GLY A 158 10.00 -9.81 56.85
CA GLY A 158 10.55 -9.59 58.20
C GLY A 158 11.93 -8.93 58.19
N GLN A 159 12.22 -8.11 57.18
CA GLN A 159 13.51 -7.43 57.01
C GLN A 159 13.54 -6.01 57.60
N PHE A 160 12.37 -5.44 57.90
CA PHE A 160 12.23 -4.12 58.51
C PHE A 160 11.41 -4.20 59.82
N PRO A 161 11.60 -3.25 60.76
CA PRO A 161 10.83 -3.18 61.99
C PRO A 161 9.45 -2.53 61.74
N VAL A 162 8.66 -3.13 60.87
CA VAL A 162 7.31 -2.68 60.49
C VAL A 162 6.30 -3.80 60.77
N ALA A 163 5.03 -3.45 60.97
CA ALA A 163 3.96 -4.44 60.92
C ALA A 163 3.60 -4.66 59.44
N GLU A 164 3.79 -5.88 58.96
CA GLU A 164 3.59 -6.26 57.55
C GLU A 164 2.30 -7.08 57.41
N ILE A 165 1.47 -6.77 56.42
CA ILE A 165 0.38 -7.65 55.95
C ILE A 165 0.56 -7.94 54.45
N LEU A 166 0.19 -9.13 54.01
CA LEU A 166 0.43 -9.58 52.65
C LEU A 166 -0.68 -10.48 52.11
N ALA A 167 -0.80 -10.51 50.78
CA ALA A 167 -1.79 -11.31 50.08
C ALA A 167 -1.22 -11.84 48.77
N TRP A 168 -1.67 -13.02 48.36
CA TRP A 168 -1.37 -13.59 47.04
C TRP A 168 -2.64 -13.96 46.28
N GLY A 169 -2.70 -13.58 45.00
CA GLY A 169 -3.75 -14.02 44.08
C GLY A 169 -5.12 -13.38 44.28
N TYR A 170 -5.24 -12.39 45.18
CA TYR A 170 -6.45 -11.60 45.34
C TYR A 170 -6.56 -10.55 44.23
N TYR A 171 -7.80 -10.32 43.75
CA TYR A 171 -8.09 -9.17 42.89
C TYR A 171 -8.18 -7.87 43.71
N ASP A 172 -8.70 -7.96 44.93
CA ASP A 172 -8.62 -6.93 45.96
C ASP A 172 -8.27 -7.60 47.30
N PRO A 173 -7.11 -7.32 47.91
CA PRO A 173 -6.70 -7.95 49.15
C PRO A 173 -7.58 -7.54 50.34
N PHE A 174 -8.29 -6.40 50.29
CA PHE A 174 -9.21 -6.00 51.35
C PHE A 174 -10.48 -6.88 51.42
N ASP A 175 -10.80 -7.64 50.37
CA ASP A 175 -11.81 -8.69 50.48
C ASP A 175 -11.42 -9.71 51.56
N GLY A 176 -10.14 -10.12 51.57
CA GLY A 176 -9.57 -11.02 52.55
C GLY A 176 -9.26 -10.29 53.86
N TRP A 177 -8.31 -9.37 53.80
CA TRP A 177 -7.74 -8.68 54.96
C TRP A 177 -8.77 -7.96 55.81
N TYR A 178 -9.81 -7.38 55.20
CA TYR A 178 -10.81 -6.63 55.94
C TYR A 178 -12.13 -7.39 56.03
N TRP A 179 -12.78 -7.71 54.91
CA TRP A 179 -14.16 -8.22 54.97
C TRP A 179 -14.27 -9.66 55.48
N GLU A 180 -13.46 -10.59 54.96
CA GLU A 180 -13.44 -11.99 55.40
C GLU A 180 -12.93 -12.09 56.86
N GLU A 181 -11.81 -11.44 57.18
CA GLU A 181 -11.23 -11.49 58.52
C GLU A 181 -12.04 -10.76 59.60
N LYS A 182 -12.70 -9.64 59.28
CA LYS A 182 -13.67 -9.00 60.20
C LYS A 182 -14.82 -9.94 60.50
N ALA A 183 -15.32 -10.66 59.50
CA ALA A 183 -16.38 -11.64 59.70
C ALA A 183 -15.93 -12.81 60.56
N ASN A 184 -14.71 -13.34 60.36
CA ASN A 184 -14.12 -14.33 61.26
C ASN A 184 -14.10 -13.81 62.69
N TYR A 185 -13.58 -12.61 62.93
CA TYR A 185 -13.56 -12.00 64.26
C TYR A 185 -14.96 -11.91 64.90
N PHE A 186 -15.97 -11.47 64.15
CA PHE A 186 -17.35 -11.41 64.67
C PHE A 186 -17.89 -12.79 65.03
N LEU A 187 -17.61 -13.82 64.22
CA LEU A 187 -17.99 -15.20 64.53
C LEU A 187 -17.26 -15.73 65.77
N ASN A 188 -15.95 -15.49 65.89
CA ASN A 188 -15.14 -15.89 67.04
C ASN A 188 -15.70 -15.31 68.35
N GLU A 189 -16.17 -14.07 68.30
CA GLU A 189 -16.76 -13.34 69.44
C GLU A 189 -18.25 -13.61 69.66
N GLY A 190 -18.89 -14.44 68.82
CA GLY A 190 -20.32 -14.71 68.89
C GLY A 190 -21.23 -13.50 68.58
N LYS A 191 -20.73 -12.53 67.79
CA LYS A 191 -21.43 -11.30 67.40
C LYS A 191 -22.20 -11.49 66.09
N GLU A 192 -23.33 -10.80 65.95
CA GLU A 192 -24.05 -10.72 64.68
C GLU A 192 -23.34 -9.80 63.68
N PHE A 193 -23.36 -10.17 62.39
CA PHE A 193 -22.77 -9.36 61.32
C PHE A 193 -23.48 -8.01 61.17
N THR A 194 -22.70 -6.95 60.96
CA THR A 194 -23.25 -5.61 60.72
C THR A 194 -24.01 -5.55 59.38
N PRO A 195 -24.92 -4.58 59.20
CA PRO A 195 -25.63 -4.40 57.93
C PRO A 195 -24.69 -4.30 56.71
N GLU A 196 -23.54 -3.64 56.86
CA GLU A 196 -22.55 -3.46 55.81
C GLU A 196 -21.87 -4.78 55.43
N MET A 197 -21.55 -5.62 56.42
CA MET A 197 -20.99 -6.95 56.19
C MET A 197 -22.00 -7.85 55.47
N ASN A 198 -23.28 -7.79 55.88
CA ASN A 198 -24.34 -8.53 55.20
C ASN A 198 -24.50 -8.06 53.75
N ALA A 199 -24.50 -6.75 53.49
CA ALA A 199 -24.56 -6.19 52.15
C ALA A 199 -23.35 -6.61 51.28
N PHE A 200 -22.14 -6.66 51.85
CA PHE A 200 -20.95 -7.16 51.17
C PHE A 200 -21.12 -8.64 50.76
N PHE A 201 -21.58 -9.50 51.69
CA PHE A 201 -21.76 -10.92 51.40
C PHE A 201 -22.94 -11.23 50.48
N GLU A 202 -23.98 -10.40 50.46
CA GLU A 202 -25.04 -10.49 49.46
C GLU A 202 -24.50 -10.19 48.06
N LYS A 203 -23.62 -9.18 47.95
CA LYS A 203 -22.96 -8.84 46.69
C LYS A 203 -21.95 -9.91 46.25
N TYR A 204 -21.26 -10.54 47.20
CA TYR A 204 -20.23 -11.54 46.94
C TYR A 204 -20.48 -12.85 47.74
N PRO A 205 -21.50 -13.64 47.38
CA PRO A 205 -21.92 -14.80 48.16
C PRO A 205 -20.86 -15.91 48.23
N GLY A 206 -19.92 -15.97 47.27
CA GLY A 206 -18.77 -16.88 47.32
C GLY A 206 -17.81 -16.58 48.47
N LYS A 207 -17.68 -15.31 48.88
CA LYS A 207 -16.80 -14.86 49.96
C LYS A 207 -17.30 -15.29 51.33
N LYS A 208 -18.62 -15.29 51.54
CA LYS A 208 -19.26 -15.78 52.79
C LYS A 208 -18.97 -17.26 53.08
N LYS A 209 -18.63 -18.05 52.06
CA LYS A 209 -18.28 -19.47 52.26
C LYS A 209 -16.86 -19.66 52.81
N LEU A 210 -16.04 -18.61 52.83
CA LEU A 210 -14.65 -18.65 53.26
C LEU A 210 -14.49 -18.26 54.74
N VAL A 211 -15.53 -17.73 55.39
CA VAL A 211 -15.46 -17.28 56.79
C VAL A 211 -15.69 -18.44 57.76
N ASP A 212 -14.93 -18.46 58.86
CA ASP A 212 -14.93 -19.49 59.89
C ASP A 212 -14.67 -18.88 61.27
N ALA A 213 -15.28 -19.45 62.31
CA ALA A 213 -15.13 -19.05 63.71
C ALA A 213 -13.77 -19.45 64.34
N ASN A 214 -12.85 -20.02 63.54
CA ASN A 214 -11.44 -20.20 63.88
C ASN A 214 -10.51 -19.60 62.80
N GLY A 215 -11.07 -18.78 61.90
CA GLY A 215 -10.33 -18.16 60.81
C GLY A 215 -9.33 -17.10 61.29
N GLN A 216 -8.42 -16.72 60.41
CA GLN A 216 -7.45 -15.65 60.68
C GLN A 216 -8.17 -14.30 60.83
N THR A 217 -7.62 -13.43 61.69
CA THR A 217 -8.15 -12.09 61.98
C THR A 217 -7.06 -11.01 62.07
N GLY A 218 -5.79 -11.40 61.90
CA GLY A 218 -4.65 -10.54 62.16
C GLY A 218 -4.50 -9.40 61.16
N HIS A 219 -4.80 -9.62 59.89
CA HIS A 219 -4.74 -8.55 58.90
C HIS A 219 -5.84 -7.51 59.16
N TYR A 220 -7.03 -7.94 59.56
CA TYR A 220 -8.11 -7.02 59.93
C TYR A 220 -7.67 -6.08 61.05
N PHE A 221 -7.10 -6.63 62.13
CA PHE A 221 -6.61 -5.81 63.23
C PHE A 221 -5.52 -4.84 62.80
N ASN A 222 -4.56 -5.26 61.96
CA ASN A 222 -3.53 -4.35 61.45
C ASN A 222 -4.13 -3.21 60.59
N VAL A 223 -5.13 -3.50 59.76
CA VAL A 223 -5.78 -2.47 58.92
C VAL A 223 -6.51 -1.42 59.76
N VAL A 224 -7.04 -1.80 60.93
CA VAL A 224 -7.97 -0.96 61.72
C VAL A 224 -7.37 -0.48 63.03
N ASP A 225 -6.10 -0.79 63.30
CA ASP A 225 -5.39 -0.35 64.49
C ASP A 225 -5.27 1.19 64.50
N GLU A 226 -5.74 1.83 65.57
CA GLU A 226 -5.70 3.28 65.73
C GLU A 226 -4.30 3.81 66.09
N ASP A 227 -3.40 2.95 66.56
CA ASP A 227 -2.02 3.32 66.86
C ASP A 227 -1.18 3.46 65.59
N TYR A 228 -1.54 2.77 64.50
CA TYR A 228 -0.88 2.92 63.21
C TYR A 228 -1.27 4.21 62.52
N LYS A 229 -0.26 5.01 62.17
CA LYS A 229 -0.42 6.36 61.59
C LYS A 229 0.22 6.50 60.22
N ILE A 230 1.23 5.69 59.93
CA ILE A 230 1.99 5.76 58.69
C ILE A 230 1.94 4.39 58.02
N THR A 231 1.79 4.39 56.69
CA THR A 231 1.77 3.19 55.86
C THR A 231 2.65 3.32 54.63
N GLY A 232 3.06 2.17 54.11
CA GLY A 232 3.61 1.99 52.77
C GLY A 232 2.87 0.85 52.10
N TYR A 233 2.67 0.94 50.78
CA TYR A 233 1.97 -0.10 50.03
C TYR A 233 2.71 -0.41 48.74
N ALA A 234 2.81 -1.70 48.41
CA ALA A 234 3.38 -2.10 47.13
C ALA A 234 2.68 -3.31 46.53
N ILE A 235 2.69 -3.34 45.19
CA ILE A 235 2.02 -4.36 44.39
C ILE A 235 3.04 -4.98 43.43
N CYS A 236 3.23 -6.29 43.51
CA CYS A 236 3.87 -7.09 42.46
C CYS A 236 2.79 -7.82 41.64
N SER A 237 2.21 -7.11 40.66
CA SER A 237 1.15 -7.65 39.80
C SER A 237 1.61 -8.83 38.93
N LYS A 238 2.91 -8.96 38.63
CA LYS A 238 3.47 -10.09 37.87
C LYS A 238 3.34 -11.43 38.60
N LYS A 239 3.37 -11.39 39.94
CA LYS A 239 3.27 -12.57 40.81
C LYS A 239 1.99 -12.55 41.66
N GLY A 240 1.17 -11.52 41.53
CA GLY A 240 -0.07 -11.34 42.27
C GLY A 240 0.16 -11.17 43.77
N CYS A 241 1.25 -10.52 44.18
CA CYS A 241 1.57 -10.26 45.57
C CYS A 241 1.30 -8.79 45.90
N GLU A 242 0.62 -8.51 47.01
CA GLU A 242 0.42 -7.16 47.53
C GLU A 242 0.86 -7.13 49.00
N VAL A 243 1.55 -6.05 49.40
CA VAL A 243 2.08 -5.84 50.75
C VAL A 243 1.67 -4.46 51.25
N GLN A 244 1.26 -4.39 52.51
CA GLN A 244 1.07 -3.14 53.23
C GLN A 244 1.81 -3.17 54.56
N ASP A 245 2.60 -2.12 54.78
CA ASP A 245 3.39 -1.94 56.01
C ASP A 245 2.80 -0.84 56.87
N PHE A 246 2.96 -0.96 58.18
CA PHE A 246 2.47 0.01 59.16
C PHE A 246 3.51 0.31 60.24
N ILE A 247 3.54 1.58 60.65
CA ILE A 247 4.24 2.06 61.86
C ILE A 247 3.39 3.09 62.60
N ASN A 248 3.66 3.25 63.89
CA ASN A 248 2.93 4.17 64.77
C ASN A 248 3.57 5.57 64.86
N PHE A 249 4.85 5.71 64.46
CA PHE A 249 5.60 6.96 64.61
C PHE A 249 6.76 7.04 63.60
N THR A 250 7.06 8.25 63.12
CA THR A 250 8.23 8.53 62.28
C THR A 250 8.77 9.96 62.52
N HIS A 251 10.06 10.16 62.26
CA HIS A 251 10.70 11.48 62.21
C HIS A 251 10.85 12.02 60.77
N GLU A 252 10.42 11.25 59.78
CA GLU A 252 10.52 11.60 58.37
C GLU A 252 9.46 12.62 57.94
N LYS A 253 9.62 13.13 56.72
CA LYS A 253 8.56 13.91 56.07
C LYS A 253 7.37 12.99 55.78
N VAL A 254 6.20 13.44 56.23
CA VAL A 254 4.94 12.71 56.14
C VAL A 254 3.99 13.43 55.19
N TYR A 255 3.30 12.66 54.36
CA TYR A 255 2.30 13.13 53.40
C TYR A 255 0.95 12.46 53.68
N SER A 256 -0.17 13.11 53.37
CA SER A 256 -1.40 12.34 53.13
C SER A 256 -1.22 11.45 51.89
N VAL A 257 -2.10 10.46 51.69
CA VAL A 257 -2.04 9.62 50.48
C VAL A 257 -2.21 10.49 49.22
N ASP A 258 -3.12 11.48 49.26
CA ASP A 258 -3.36 12.42 48.15
C ASP A 258 -2.12 13.28 47.82
N GLU A 259 -1.43 13.79 48.84
CA GLU A 259 -0.22 14.61 48.65
C GLU A 259 0.90 13.79 48.01
N TYR A 260 1.10 12.55 48.47
CA TYR A 260 2.13 11.67 47.93
C TYR A 260 1.79 11.18 46.52
N GLU A 261 0.51 10.86 46.26
CA GLU A 261 0.03 10.53 44.92
C GLU A 261 0.24 11.69 43.96
N THR A 262 -0.08 12.91 44.37
CA THR A 262 0.14 14.12 43.56
C THR A 262 1.62 14.33 43.25
N LEU A 263 2.50 14.12 44.23
CA LEU A 263 3.95 14.21 44.05
C LEU A 263 4.44 13.22 42.98
N PHE A 264 4.05 11.94 43.09
CA PHE A 264 4.45 10.90 42.13
C PHE A 264 3.82 11.11 40.75
N THR A 265 2.53 11.44 40.70
CA THR A 265 1.79 11.60 39.42
C THR A 265 2.26 12.80 38.64
N ASN A 266 2.61 13.92 39.28
CA ASN A 266 3.25 15.06 38.60
C ASN A 266 4.59 14.66 37.98
N TRP A 267 5.45 13.98 38.74
CA TRP A 267 6.72 13.45 38.23
C TRP A 267 6.49 12.50 37.04
N TYR A 268 5.57 11.56 37.16
CA TYR A 268 5.25 10.57 36.12
C TYR A 268 4.71 11.24 34.84
N GLN A 269 3.77 12.19 34.97
CA GLN A 269 3.19 12.92 33.85
C GLN A 269 4.22 13.77 33.11
N GLU A 270 5.17 14.41 33.80
CA GLU A 270 6.24 15.15 33.15
C GLU A 270 7.12 14.26 32.24
N LEU A 271 7.35 13.01 32.67
CA LEU A 271 8.11 12.04 31.89
C LEU A 271 7.30 11.51 30.70
N GLU A 272 6.01 11.18 30.89
CA GLU A 272 5.14 10.74 29.80
C GLU A 272 4.95 11.82 28.72
N ASN A 273 4.80 13.08 29.14
CA ASN A 273 4.62 14.23 28.25
C ASN A 273 5.88 14.57 27.42
N SER A 274 7.06 14.02 27.78
CA SER A 274 8.32 14.32 27.09
C SER A 274 8.29 13.93 25.60
N LYS A 275 7.58 12.85 25.26
CA LYS A 275 7.43 12.38 23.88
C LYS A 275 6.62 13.38 23.03
N ASP A 276 5.55 13.92 23.58
CA ASP A 276 4.69 14.89 22.87
C ASP A 276 5.44 16.22 22.66
N VAL A 277 6.24 16.64 23.65
CA VAL A 277 7.15 17.79 23.51
C VAL A 277 8.18 17.57 22.40
N LEU A 278 8.76 16.37 22.32
CA LEU A 278 9.69 16.00 21.25
C LEU A 278 9.01 16.05 19.88
N ILE A 279 7.82 15.49 19.74
CA ILE A 279 7.04 15.51 18.48
C ILE A 279 6.76 16.96 18.07
N ALA A 280 6.26 17.79 18.99
CA ALA A 280 5.98 19.20 18.71
C ALA A 280 7.24 19.98 18.28
N ALA A 281 8.39 19.71 18.90
CA ALA A 281 9.66 20.31 18.52
C ALA A 281 10.13 19.85 17.14
N GLN A 282 9.95 18.56 16.79
CA GLN A 282 10.27 18.01 15.48
C GLN A 282 9.44 18.67 14.38
N GLU A 283 8.12 18.76 14.57
CA GLU A 283 7.19 19.37 13.62
C GLU A 283 7.48 20.86 13.41
N LYS A 284 7.69 21.60 14.51
CA LYS A 284 8.04 23.02 14.46
C LYS A 284 9.34 23.24 13.69
N THR A 285 10.37 22.44 13.96
CA THR A 285 11.67 22.54 13.29
C THR A 285 11.55 22.22 11.81
N ALA A 286 10.83 21.15 11.45
CA ALA A 286 10.62 20.78 10.05
C ALA A 286 9.89 21.87 9.26
N ARG A 287 8.85 22.48 9.87
CA ARG A 287 8.12 23.60 9.28
C ARG A 287 9.01 24.81 9.04
N LEU A 288 9.75 25.26 10.07
CA LEU A 288 10.64 26.41 9.97
C LEU A 288 11.79 26.17 8.98
N LYS A 289 12.29 24.94 8.90
CA LYS A 289 13.31 24.57 7.92
C LYS A 289 12.79 24.72 6.49
N LYS A 290 11.56 24.27 6.22
CA LYS A 290 10.93 24.44 4.92
C LYS A 290 10.72 25.92 4.58
N GLU A 291 10.17 26.70 5.52
CA GLU A 291 9.96 28.14 5.37
C GLU A 291 11.26 28.88 5.04
N TYR A 292 12.34 28.59 5.78
CA TYR A 292 13.66 29.16 5.53
C TYR A 292 14.19 28.81 4.14
N GLN A 293 14.07 27.55 3.71
CA GLN A 293 14.51 27.12 2.37
C GLN A 293 13.71 27.77 1.24
N ASP A 294 12.39 27.93 1.41
CA ASP A 294 11.55 28.59 0.42
C ASP A 294 11.84 30.10 0.34
N LEU A 295 12.16 30.75 1.48
CA LEU A 295 12.65 32.13 1.51
C LEU A 295 14.00 32.28 0.83
N LEU A 296 14.96 31.38 1.09
CA LEU A 296 16.27 31.39 0.43
C LEU A 296 16.14 31.26 -1.08
N LYS A 297 15.29 30.35 -1.58
CA LYS A 297 15.05 30.21 -3.03
C LYS A 297 14.57 31.53 -3.64
N LYS A 298 13.57 32.18 -3.03
CA LYS A 298 13.07 33.47 -3.51
C LYS A 298 14.13 34.55 -3.45
N TYR A 299 14.91 34.58 -2.37
CA TYR A 299 16.01 35.53 -2.21
C TYR A 299 17.05 35.36 -3.32
N TYR A 300 17.56 34.15 -3.51
CA TYR A 300 18.57 33.84 -4.53
C TYR A 300 18.09 34.15 -5.95
N GLY A 301 16.83 33.82 -6.28
CA GLY A 301 16.26 34.15 -7.58
C GLY A 301 16.11 35.67 -7.80
N ALA A 302 15.74 36.42 -6.76
CA ALA A 302 15.70 37.89 -6.83
C ALA A 302 17.10 38.52 -6.99
N HIS A 303 18.15 37.85 -6.50
CA HIS A 303 19.52 38.35 -6.46
C HIS A 303 20.43 37.67 -7.51
N MET A 304 19.89 37.53 -8.73
CA MET A 304 20.65 37.06 -9.89
C MET A 304 21.39 38.21 -10.58
N THR A 305 22.67 38.01 -10.88
CA THR A 305 23.47 38.97 -11.66
C THR A 305 24.08 38.29 -12.89
N LYS A 306 24.32 39.08 -13.95
CA LYS A 306 24.95 38.59 -15.19
C LYS A 306 26.46 38.81 -15.12
N ILE A 307 27.24 37.76 -15.40
CA ILE A 307 28.70 37.79 -15.52
C ILE A 307 29.08 37.19 -16.88
N GLY A 308 29.54 38.03 -17.81
CA GLY A 308 29.73 37.64 -19.21
C GLY A 308 28.39 37.24 -19.84
N ASP A 309 28.33 36.04 -20.42
CA ASP A 309 27.11 35.48 -21.03
C ASP A 309 26.28 34.60 -20.08
N LYS A 310 26.71 34.45 -18.82
CA LYS A 310 26.07 33.59 -17.83
C LYS A 310 25.51 34.41 -16.67
N TYR A 311 24.67 33.77 -15.87
CA TYR A 311 24.12 34.34 -14.64
C TYR A 311 24.64 33.60 -13.41
N VAL A 312 24.74 34.29 -12.28
CA VAL A 312 25.03 33.73 -10.96
C VAL A 312 24.00 34.22 -9.95
N MET A 313 23.82 33.50 -8.85
CA MET A 313 23.01 33.94 -7.71
C MET A 313 23.93 34.35 -6.55
N HIS A 314 23.48 35.28 -5.72
CA HIS A 314 24.22 35.75 -4.54
C HIS A 314 23.45 35.47 -3.23
N ASP A 315 24.20 35.17 -2.17
CA ASP A 315 23.64 35.17 -0.81
C ASP A 315 23.55 36.58 -0.20
N ILE A 316 23.09 36.64 1.06
CA ILE A 316 22.95 37.89 1.81
C ILE A 316 24.27 38.63 2.08
N LYS A 317 25.43 37.97 1.88
CA LYS A 317 26.76 38.58 1.99
C LYS A 317 27.27 39.09 0.64
N GLY A 318 26.56 38.78 -0.45
CA GLY A 318 26.99 39.05 -1.81
C GLY A 318 27.87 37.95 -2.39
N ASP A 319 28.06 36.83 -1.70
CA ASP A 319 28.89 35.72 -2.17
C ASP A 319 28.13 34.87 -3.18
N ILE A 320 28.83 34.36 -4.21
CA ILE A 320 28.22 33.47 -5.22
C ILE A 320 27.86 32.13 -4.58
N VAL A 321 26.59 31.77 -4.67
CA VAL A 321 26.07 30.49 -4.16
C VAL A 321 26.15 29.38 -5.20
N LYS A 322 26.29 28.14 -4.73
CA LYS A 322 26.54 26.95 -5.55
C LYS A 322 25.61 25.82 -5.15
N ASN A 323 25.18 25.03 -6.12
CA ASN A 323 24.27 23.90 -5.93
C ASN A 323 22.95 24.29 -5.24
N VAL A 324 22.41 25.45 -5.58
CA VAL A 324 21.18 25.98 -4.97
C VAL A 324 20.10 26.29 -6.00
N TRP A 325 18.86 26.18 -5.55
CA TRP A 325 17.67 26.61 -6.29
C TRP A 325 17.40 28.09 -6.04
N GLY A 326 16.99 28.81 -7.08
CA GLY A 326 16.44 30.15 -6.99
C GLY A 326 15.06 30.22 -7.64
N GLU A 327 14.16 31.02 -7.09
CA GLU A 327 12.82 31.27 -7.63
C GLU A 327 12.67 32.73 -8.00
N LYS A 328 12.27 33.02 -9.23
CA LYS A 328 11.96 34.36 -9.69
C LYS A 328 10.73 34.32 -10.60
N ASP A 329 9.74 35.16 -10.31
CA ASP A 329 8.49 35.27 -11.08
C ASP A 329 7.77 33.92 -11.32
N GLY A 330 7.82 33.03 -10.33
CA GLY A 330 7.23 31.69 -10.37
C GLY A 330 8.03 30.66 -11.18
N GLN A 331 9.20 31.03 -11.70
CA GLN A 331 10.11 30.12 -12.40
C GLN A 331 11.28 29.72 -11.51
N LEU A 332 11.72 28.47 -11.64
CA LEU A 332 12.84 27.92 -10.90
C LEU A 332 14.11 27.94 -11.74
N TYR A 333 15.22 28.27 -11.10
CA TYR A 333 16.56 28.34 -11.67
C TYR A 333 17.50 27.55 -10.76
N TYR A 334 18.60 27.04 -11.30
CA TYR A 334 19.58 26.31 -10.50
C TYR A 334 21.00 26.79 -10.77
N ALA A 335 21.70 27.16 -9.70
CA ALA A 335 23.13 27.47 -9.73
C ALA A 335 23.94 26.18 -9.58
N SER A 336 24.82 25.90 -10.53
CA SER A 336 25.63 24.68 -10.55
C SER A 336 26.76 24.72 -9.51
N ASN A 337 27.59 23.68 -9.43
CA ASN A 337 28.74 23.62 -8.52
C ASN A 337 29.81 24.69 -8.82
N ASP A 338 29.85 25.20 -10.05
CA ASP A 338 30.71 26.32 -10.43
C ASP A 338 30.11 27.71 -10.08
N GLY A 339 28.86 27.76 -9.63
CA GLY A 339 28.12 28.97 -9.25
C GLY A 339 27.31 29.61 -10.38
N TYR A 340 27.47 29.16 -11.62
CA TYR A 340 26.70 29.67 -12.75
C TYR A 340 25.36 28.95 -12.90
N LEU A 341 24.35 29.67 -13.39
CA LEU A 341 23.07 29.07 -13.76
C LEU A 341 23.24 28.00 -14.83
N ILE A 342 22.47 26.93 -14.68
CA ILE A 342 22.26 25.95 -15.73
C ILE A 342 21.36 26.59 -16.78
N THR A 343 21.83 26.65 -18.02
CA THR A 343 21.07 27.17 -19.16
C THR A 343 21.19 26.21 -20.34
N ASN A 344 20.10 26.09 -21.09
CA ASN A 344 19.98 25.33 -22.34
C ASN A 344 20.59 23.92 -22.26
N ARG A 345 20.31 23.18 -21.19
CA ARG A 345 20.78 21.81 -21.02
C ARG A 345 19.96 21.01 -20.02
N ILE A 346 20.16 19.70 -20.05
CA ILE A 346 19.67 18.77 -19.04
C ILE A 346 20.80 18.48 -18.05
N GLU A 347 20.53 18.63 -16.76
CA GLU A 347 21.49 18.37 -15.69
C GLU A 347 20.89 17.42 -14.66
N LYS A 348 21.76 16.62 -14.02
CA LYS A 348 21.36 15.82 -12.87
C LYS A 348 21.41 16.68 -11.61
N VAL A 349 20.25 17.06 -11.09
CA VAL A 349 20.08 17.88 -9.88
C VAL A 349 19.28 17.07 -8.87
N ASP A 350 19.74 17.00 -7.62
CA ASP A 350 19.09 16.24 -6.54
C ASP A 350 18.77 14.78 -6.94
N ASN A 351 19.71 14.15 -7.64
CA ASN A 351 19.65 12.79 -8.19
C ASN A 351 18.64 12.54 -9.33
N VAL A 352 17.97 13.57 -9.85
CA VAL A 352 17.04 13.48 -10.98
C VAL A 352 17.49 14.34 -12.16
N TYR A 353 17.16 13.96 -13.39
CA TYR A 353 17.48 14.76 -14.58
C TYR A 353 16.43 15.84 -14.79
N ARG A 354 16.86 17.10 -14.87
CA ARG A 354 16.02 18.29 -15.04
C ARG A 354 16.52 19.12 -16.20
N GLY A 355 15.62 19.69 -16.96
CA GLY A 355 15.93 20.53 -18.12
C GLY A 355 15.78 22.00 -17.80
N PHE A 356 16.67 22.81 -18.36
CA PHE A 356 16.64 24.26 -18.25
C PHE A 356 16.71 24.88 -19.64
N ASP A 357 15.86 25.87 -19.90
CA ASP A 357 15.81 26.55 -21.19
C ASP A 357 16.98 27.53 -21.38
N HIS A 358 17.02 28.24 -22.51
CA HIS A 358 18.07 29.21 -22.83
C HIS A 358 18.18 30.39 -21.85
N THR A 359 17.14 30.67 -21.07
CA THR A 359 17.15 31.69 -20.01
C THR A 359 17.62 31.11 -18.66
N GLY A 360 17.62 29.79 -18.53
CA GLY A 360 17.94 29.06 -17.30
C GLY A 360 16.71 28.72 -16.46
N ALA A 361 15.51 29.00 -16.95
CA ALA A 361 14.28 28.59 -16.29
C ALA A 361 14.10 27.07 -16.45
N MET A 362 13.77 26.40 -15.35
CA MET A 362 13.51 24.97 -15.31
C MET A 362 12.24 24.66 -16.11
N ILE A 363 12.34 23.70 -17.02
CA ILE A 363 11.24 23.29 -17.89
C ILE A 363 10.30 22.37 -17.12
N ILE A 364 8.99 22.67 -17.18
CA ILE A 364 7.90 21.78 -16.75
C ILE A 364 7.01 21.54 -17.97
N GLY A 365 6.68 20.28 -18.24
CA GLY A 365 5.96 19.90 -19.45
C GLY A 365 6.88 19.86 -20.68
N TRP A 366 6.34 20.28 -21.82
CA TRP A 366 7.08 20.28 -23.08
C TRP A 366 8.06 21.44 -23.15
N GLY A 367 9.31 21.17 -23.53
CA GLY A 367 10.30 22.21 -23.77
C GLY A 367 11.38 21.79 -24.74
N GLN A 368 12.09 22.78 -25.27
CA GLN A 368 13.20 22.59 -26.20
C GLN A 368 14.51 22.91 -25.50
N ILE A 369 15.50 22.06 -25.78
CA ILE A 369 16.88 22.23 -25.37
C ILE A 369 17.71 22.03 -26.64
N ASP A 370 18.48 23.04 -27.01
CA ASP A 370 19.03 23.19 -28.36
C ASP A 370 17.92 23.05 -29.43
N SER A 371 18.04 22.07 -30.34
CA SER A 371 17.05 21.78 -31.38
C SER A 371 16.07 20.65 -31.01
N ASP A 372 16.28 20.00 -29.87
CA ASP A 372 15.57 18.79 -29.49
C ASP A 372 14.42 19.08 -28.53
N THR A 373 13.32 18.34 -28.68
CA THR A 373 12.13 18.46 -27.83
C THR A 373 12.12 17.38 -26.77
N TYR A 374 11.82 17.76 -25.53
CA TYR A 374 11.76 16.89 -24.36
C TYR A 374 10.45 17.13 -23.60
N TYR A 375 10.10 16.17 -22.75
CA TYR A 375 8.99 16.31 -21.81
C TYR A 375 9.48 16.10 -20.38
N PHE A 376 9.12 17.03 -19.50
CA PHE A 376 9.38 16.99 -18.07
C PHE A 376 8.06 16.88 -17.33
N ASP A 377 8.00 16.06 -16.28
CA ASP A 377 6.78 15.88 -15.50
C ASP A 377 6.44 17.12 -14.66
N LYS A 378 5.36 17.03 -13.87
CA LYS A 378 4.90 18.12 -12.98
C LYS A 378 5.94 18.57 -11.96
N ASP A 379 6.88 17.68 -11.62
CA ASP A 379 7.94 17.95 -10.66
C ASP A 379 9.21 18.39 -11.38
N GLY A 380 9.22 18.50 -12.72
CA GLY A 380 10.32 18.92 -13.58
C GLY A 380 11.34 17.82 -13.92
N ILE A 381 10.95 16.55 -13.77
CA ILE A 381 11.82 15.39 -14.02
C ILE A 381 11.67 14.92 -15.47
N LEU A 382 12.80 14.66 -16.14
CA LEU A 382 12.84 14.19 -17.53
C LEU A 382 12.14 12.84 -17.70
N VAL A 383 11.17 12.78 -18.61
CA VAL A 383 10.47 11.55 -19.01
C VAL A 383 11.24 10.83 -20.13
N LYS A 384 11.38 9.52 -20.02
CA LYS A 384 12.17 8.67 -20.93
C LYS A 384 11.52 7.31 -21.11
N ASN A 385 11.74 6.67 -22.27
CA ASN A 385 11.16 5.38 -22.65
C ASN A 385 9.65 5.29 -22.40
N ALA A 386 8.92 6.35 -22.72
CA ALA A 386 7.52 6.45 -22.35
C ALA A 386 6.73 7.30 -23.34
N TRP A 387 5.43 7.02 -23.43
CA TRP A 387 4.49 7.84 -24.18
C TRP A 387 4.02 9.04 -23.37
N LYS A 388 3.92 10.19 -24.03
CA LYS A 388 3.17 11.35 -23.55
C LYS A 388 2.13 11.74 -24.59
N GLY A 389 0.90 11.29 -24.40
CA GLY A 389 -0.13 11.43 -25.44
C GLY A 389 0.28 10.67 -26.70
N SER A 390 0.29 11.32 -27.86
CA SER A 390 0.66 10.70 -29.14
C SER A 390 2.18 10.65 -29.41
N TYR A 391 3.00 11.11 -28.47
CA TYR A 391 4.43 11.29 -28.67
C TYR A 391 5.23 10.31 -27.81
N TYR A 392 6.33 9.76 -28.36
CA TYR A 392 7.22 8.86 -27.63
C TYR A 392 8.52 9.56 -27.24
N LEU A 393 8.92 9.45 -25.96
CA LEU A 393 10.18 9.95 -25.44
C LEU A 393 11.18 8.78 -25.38
N LYS A 394 12.32 8.92 -26.07
CA LYS A 394 13.37 7.90 -26.15
C LYS A 394 14.10 7.67 -24.82
N ASP A 395 15.07 6.77 -24.81
CA ASP A 395 15.93 6.45 -23.67
C ASP A 395 16.78 7.62 -23.16
N ASN A 396 17.14 8.52 -24.07
CA ASN A 396 17.81 9.79 -23.82
C ASN A 396 16.83 10.95 -23.54
N GLY A 397 15.52 10.68 -23.56
CA GLY A 397 14.46 11.65 -23.29
C GLY A 397 14.03 12.51 -24.48
N GLN A 398 14.77 12.49 -25.60
CA GLN A 398 14.37 13.23 -26.80
C GLN A 398 13.07 12.64 -27.36
N MET A 399 12.16 13.51 -27.79
CA MET A 399 10.96 13.13 -28.53
C MET A 399 11.34 12.50 -29.87
N ALA A 400 10.79 11.32 -30.14
CA ALA A 400 11.00 10.61 -31.40
C ALA A 400 10.38 11.37 -32.58
N LYS A 401 11.04 11.32 -33.74
CA LYS A 401 10.52 11.86 -35.03
C LYS A 401 11.01 10.99 -36.18
N ASN A 402 10.12 10.76 -37.15
CA ASN A 402 10.40 10.09 -38.42
C ASN A 402 11.19 8.76 -38.30
N GLN A 403 10.76 7.86 -37.40
CA GLN A 403 11.49 6.62 -37.12
C GLN A 403 10.59 5.53 -36.52
N TRP A 404 11.07 4.30 -36.57
CA TRP A 404 10.46 3.17 -35.88
C TRP A 404 10.92 3.11 -34.42
N ILE A 405 9.99 2.84 -33.50
CA ILE A 405 10.26 2.63 -32.07
C ILE A 405 9.68 1.28 -31.68
N TYR A 406 10.48 0.45 -31.02
CA TYR A 406 10.00 -0.75 -30.36
C TYR A 406 9.69 -0.42 -28.91
N ASP A 407 8.42 -0.51 -28.53
CA ASP A 407 8.01 -0.36 -27.15
C ASP A 407 7.94 -1.73 -26.48
N LYS A 408 8.71 -1.91 -25.42
CA LYS A 408 8.78 -3.17 -24.67
C LYS A 408 7.50 -3.44 -23.89
N ASP A 409 6.79 -2.41 -23.44
CA ASP A 409 5.57 -2.59 -22.64
C ASP A 409 4.42 -3.14 -23.49
N TYR A 410 4.41 -2.80 -24.79
CA TYR A 410 3.47 -3.32 -25.77
C TYR A 410 4.01 -4.53 -26.56
N GLU A 411 5.29 -4.85 -26.38
CA GLU A 411 6.03 -5.83 -27.19
C GLU A 411 5.82 -5.64 -28.70
N ASN A 412 5.76 -4.38 -29.15
CA ASN A 412 5.40 -4.06 -30.53
C ASN A 412 6.11 -2.83 -31.09
N TRP A 413 6.12 -2.75 -32.42
CA TRP A 413 6.69 -1.64 -33.17
C TRP A 413 5.65 -0.56 -33.45
N PHE A 414 6.08 0.70 -33.36
CA PHE A 414 5.32 1.89 -33.69
C PHE A 414 6.14 2.73 -34.67
N TYR A 415 5.48 3.38 -35.62
CA TYR A 415 6.15 4.39 -36.44
C TYR A 415 5.80 5.79 -35.94
N ILE A 416 6.81 6.63 -35.75
CA ILE A 416 6.65 8.01 -35.34
C ILE A 416 6.83 8.92 -36.56
N ASN A 417 5.84 9.75 -36.82
CA ASN A 417 5.78 10.69 -37.94
C ASN A 417 6.78 11.85 -37.75
N GLU A 418 6.91 12.69 -38.78
CA GLU A 418 7.79 13.88 -38.75
C GLU A 418 7.35 14.91 -37.70
N ASP A 419 6.04 15.03 -37.47
CA ASP A 419 5.47 15.89 -36.43
C ASP A 419 5.63 15.32 -35.00
N GLY A 420 6.14 14.10 -34.86
CA GLY A 420 6.37 13.40 -33.59
C GLY A 420 5.20 12.54 -33.11
N THR A 421 4.05 12.55 -33.79
CA THR A 421 2.91 11.69 -33.45
C THR A 421 3.12 10.26 -33.96
N TYR A 422 2.57 9.26 -33.30
CA TYR A 422 2.56 7.91 -33.86
C TYR A 422 1.61 7.81 -35.06
N ALA A 423 2.03 7.08 -36.09
CA ALA A 423 1.20 6.76 -37.24
C ALA A 423 0.18 5.69 -36.85
N HIS A 424 -1.08 5.85 -37.24
CA HIS A 424 -2.15 4.89 -36.99
C HIS A 424 -3.12 4.85 -38.18
N ASP A 425 -3.86 3.75 -38.30
CA ASP A 425 -4.79 3.47 -39.40
C ASP A 425 -4.19 3.68 -40.80
N THR A 426 -2.88 3.44 -40.94
CA THR A 426 -2.11 3.83 -42.12
C THR A 426 -0.98 2.87 -42.42
N TRP A 427 -0.48 2.93 -43.66
CA TRP A 427 0.64 2.13 -44.12
C TRP A 427 1.96 2.91 -44.00
N LYS A 428 3.01 2.24 -43.52
CA LYS A 428 4.40 2.71 -43.63
C LYS A 428 5.23 1.66 -44.35
N GLY A 429 5.47 1.88 -45.64
CA GLY A 429 6.11 0.88 -46.49
C GLY A 429 5.20 -0.35 -46.62
N SER A 430 5.71 -1.53 -46.26
CA SER A 430 4.94 -2.79 -46.31
C SER A 430 4.24 -3.15 -44.99
N TYR A 431 4.30 -2.25 -44.00
CA TYR A 431 3.77 -2.48 -42.66
C TYR A 431 2.53 -1.62 -42.43
N TYR A 432 1.50 -2.21 -41.82
CA TYR A 432 0.28 -1.49 -41.45
C TYR A 432 0.29 -1.16 -39.96
N LEU A 433 0.02 0.09 -39.63
CA LEU A 433 -0.14 0.56 -38.26
C LEU A 433 -1.62 0.59 -37.95
N THR A 434 -2.02 -0.16 -36.92
CA THR A 434 -3.42 -0.27 -36.49
C THR A 434 -3.93 1.04 -35.90
N LYS A 435 -5.20 1.07 -35.47
CA LYS A 435 -5.81 2.25 -34.84
C LYS A 435 -5.10 2.76 -33.58
N TRP A 436 -4.30 1.92 -32.94
CA TRP A 436 -3.51 2.27 -31.75
C TRP A 436 -2.03 2.48 -32.08
N GLY A 437 -1.67 2.51 -33.37
CA GLY A 437 -0.31 2.72 -33.84
C GLY A 437 0.60 1.49 -33.80
N GLU A 438 0.14 0.41 -33.18
CA GLU A 438 0.83 -0.87 -33.19
C GLU A 438 0.96 -1.40 -34.62
N MET A 439 2.15 -1.88 -34.97
CA MET A 439 2.38 -2.61 -36.20
C MET A 439 1.56 -3.92 -36.17
N ALA A 440 0.69 -4.09 -37.16
CA ALA A 440 -0.06 -5.32 -37.34
C ALA A 440 0.89 -6.48 -37.60
N LYS A 441 0.80 -7.53 -36.78
CA LYS A 441 1.58 -8.76 -36.88
C LYS A 441 0.78 -9.94 -36.36
N ASP A 442 1.12 -11.13 -36.82
CA ASP A 442 0.57 -12.42 -36.36
C ASP A 442 -0.97 -12.46 -36.28
N GLY A 443 -1.65 -11.94 -37.30
CA GLY A 443 -3.10 -11.85 -37.24
C GLY A 443 -3.76 -10.97 -38.29
N TRP A 444 -5.07 -10.83 -38.14
CA TRP A 444 -5.90 -10.01 -39.02
C TRP A 444 -5.91 -8.55 -38.55
N ALA A 445 -5.74 -7.62 -39.49
CA ALA A 445 -6.06 -6.22 -39.27
C ALA A 445 -6.80 -5.63 -40.48
N LYS A 446 -7.70 -4.68 -40.20
CA LYS A 446 -8.50 -4.02 -41.23
C LYS A 446 -7.94 -2.64 -41.50
N SER A 447 -7.52 -2.41 -42.73
CA SER A 447 -7.24 -1.07 -43.25
C SER A 447 -8.54 -0.39 -43.68
N PRO A 448 -8.79 0.87 -43.28
CA PRO A 448 -9.93 1.64 -43.76
C PRO A 448 -9.98 1.78 -45.28
N THR A 449 -8.82 1.80 -45.94
CA THR A 449 -8.71 2.04 -47.38
C THR A 449 -8.65 0.76 -48.21
N THR A 450 -8.14 -0.33 -47.64
CA THR A 450 -7.81 -1.55 -48.40
C THR A 450 -8.49 -2.82 -47.88
N GLY A 451 -9.26 -2.70 -46.79
CA GLY A 451 -10.02 -3.81 -46.23
C GLY A 451 -9.17 -4.71 -45.34
N TRP A 452 -9.58 -5.97 -45.21
CA TRP A 452 -8.93 -6.95 -44.35
C TRP A 452 -7.62 -7.46 -44.96
N HIS A 453 -6.62 -7.59 -44.09
CA HIS A 453 -5.31 -8.16 -44.36
C HIS A 453 -4.93 -9.13 -43.25
N TYR A 454 -4.11 -10.12 -43.58
CA TYR A 454 -3.48 -11.01 -42.60
C TYR A 454 -1.97 -10.76 -42.59
N PHE A 455 -1.38 -10.66 -41.40
CA PHE A 455 0.02 -10.31 -41.19
C PHE A 455 0.78 -11.47 -40.57
N ASN A 456 1.99 -11.74 -41.07
CA ASN A 456 2.93 -12.68 -40.49
C ASN A 456 3.51 -12.11 -39.16
N PRO A 457 4.18 -12.93 -38.33
CA PRO A 457 4.81 -12.47 -37.09
C PRO A 457 5.84 -11.34 -37.26
N ASP A 458 6.46 -11.23 -38.44
CA ASP A 458 7.41 -10.17 -38.79
C ASP A 458 6.74 -8.86 -39.24
N GLY A 459 5.40 -8.81 -39.28
CA GLY A 459 4.60 -7.65 -39.69
C GLY A 459 4.39 -7.50 -41.20
N THR A 460 4.94 -8.39 -42.02
CA THR A 460 4.64 -8.41 -43.46
C THR A 460 3.25 -9.01 -43.72
N TYR A 461 2.54 -8.52 -44.72
CA TYR A 461 1.22 -9.08 -45.06
C TYR A 461 1.31 -10.32 -45.95
N VAL A 462 0.36 -11.22 -45.76
CA VAL A 462 0.11 -12.40 -46.57
C VAL A 462 -0.60 -12.01 -47.87
N GLN A 463 -0.17 -12.57 -49.00
CA GLN A 463 -0.80 -12.38 -50.30
C GLN A 463 -0.70 -13.64 -51.17
N LYS A 464 -1.64 -13.79 -52.10
CA LYS A 464 -1.79 -14.90 -53.07
C LYS A 464 -1.80 -16.29 -52.42
N LYS A 465 -2.46 -16.43 -51.26
CA LYS A 465 -2.62 -17.70 -50.54
C LYS A 465 -3.82 -17.66 -49.60
N TRP A 466 -4.25 -18.83 -49.16
CA TRP A 466 -5.29 -19.00 -48.15
C TRP A 466 -4.77 -18.79 -46.73
N VAL A 467 -5.62 -18.20 -45.88
CA VAL A 467 -5.50 -18.18 -44.42
C VAL A 467 -6.83 -18.66 -43.85
N GLY A 468 -6.88 -19.90 -43.38
CA GLY A 468 -8.13 -20.54 -43.00
C GLY A 468 -9.09 -20.61 -44.18
N ALA A 469 -10.29 -20.05 -44.03
CA ALA A 469 -11.32 -20.03 -45.08
C ALA A 469 -11.24 -18.82 -46.04
N TYR A 470 -10.25 -17.94 -45.86
CA TYR A 470 -10.16 -16.65 -46.54
C TYR A 470 -8.99 -16.65 -47.52
N TYR A 471 -9.20 -16.08 -48.71
CA TYR A 471 -8.13 -15.92 -49.70
C TYR A 471 -7.59 -14.49 -49.70
N LEU A 472 -6.28 -14.33 -49.56
CA LEU A 472 -5.62 -13.03 -49.64
C LEU A 472 -5.09 -12.86 -51.07
N LYS A 473 -5.56 -11.83 -51.77
CA LYS A 473 -5.20 -11.52 -53.15
C LYS A 473 -3.81 -10.88 -53.23
N GLN A 474 -3.41 -10.46 -54.43
CA GLN A 474 -2.23 -9.63 -54.62
C GLN A 474 -2.34 -8.35 -53.77
N TRP A 475 -1.21 -7.90 -53.21
CA TRP A 475 -1.15 -6.80 -52.23
C TRP A 475 -1.89 -7.09 -50.91
N GLY A 476 -2.25 -8.36 -50.70
CA GLY A 476 -2.79 -8.89 -49.45
C GLY A 476 -4.28 -8.65 -49.22
N TYR A 477 -5.00 -8.02 -50.16
CA TYR A 477 -6.43 -7.72 -49.97
C TYR A 477 -7.23 -9.01 -49.78
N MET A 478 -7.99 -9.13 -48.69
CA MET A 478 -8.92 -10.25 -48.54
C MET A 478 -9.97 -10.22 -49.66
N ALA A 479 -10.14 -11.34 -50.34
CA ALA A 479 -11.18 -11.51 -51.35
C ALA A 479 -12.58 -11.45 -50.72
N GLN A 480 -13.56 -10.90 -51.44
CA GLN A 480 -14.93 -10.80 -50.97
C GLN A 480 -15.92 -10.78 -52.13
N ASN A 481 -16.91 -11.66 -52.09
CA ASN A 481 -17.98 -11.77 -53.10
C ASN A 481 -17.45 -11.90 -54.55
N GLU A 482 -16.43 -12.72 -54.77
CA GLU A 482 -15.75 -12.85 -56.06
C GLU A 482 -15.25 -14.28 -56.33
N TRP A 483 -14.99 -14.60 -57.59
CA TRP A 483 -14.35 -15.86 -57.98
C TRP A 483 -12.83 -15.73 -57.94
N ILE A 484 -12.16 -16.72 -57.36
CA ILE A 484 -10.71 -16.82 -57.27
C ILE A 484 -10.26 -18.08 -57.99
N TRP A 485 -9.33 -17.93 -58.94
CA TRP A 485 -8.56 -19.04 -59.47
C TRP A 485 -7.33 -19.24 -58.60
N ASP A 486 -7.24 -20.41 -57.97
CA ASP A 486 -6.04 -20.80 -57.25
C ASP A 486 -5.24 -21.80 -58.10
N LYS A 487 -4.05 -21.38 -58.50
CA LYS A 487 -3.12 -22.17 -59.31
C LYS A 487 -2.61 -23.41 -58.58
N ASP A 488 -2.53 -23.38 -57.25
CA ASP A 488 -1.94 -24.48 -56.47
C ASP A 488 -2.94 -25.64 -56.37
N TYR A 489 -4.23 -25.33 -56.37
CA TYR A 489 -5.33 -26.31 -56.48
C TYR A 489 -5.76 -26.57 -57.92
N ASN A 490 -5.28 -25.77 -58.87
CA ASN A 490 -5.72 -25.76 -60.27
C ASN A 490 -7.26 -25.74 -60.40
N ASN A 491 -7.91 -24.92 -59.57
CA ASN A 491 -9.37 -24.87 -59.52
C ASN A 491 -9.91 -23.47 -59.17
N TRP A 492 -11.20 -23.25 -59.47
CA TRP A 492 -11.96 -22.07 -59.12
C TRP A 492 -12.63 -22.23 -57.75
N PHE A 493 -12.63 -21.14 -56.98
CA PHE A 493 -13.32 -21.02 -55.70
C PHE A 493 -14.19 -19.77 -55.74
N PHE A 494 -15.38 -19.83 -55.13
CA PHE A 494 -16.19 -18.64 -54.95
C PHE A 494 -16.07 -18.15 -53.51
N ILE A 495 -15.67 -16.89 -53.33
CA ILE A 495 -15.58 -16.24 -52.02
C ILE A 495 -16.88 -15.52 -51.75
N LYS A 496 -17.49 -15.80 -50.59
CA LYS A 496 -18.75 -15.19 -50.17
C LYS A 496 -18.57 -13.73 -49.74
N GLU A 497 -19.68 -13.07 -49.47
CA GLU A 497 -19.70 -11.71 -48.92
C GLU A 497 -19.06 -11.63 -47.53
N ASP A 498 -19.06 -12.70 -46.75
CA ASP A 498 -18.35 -12.75 -45.45
C ASP A 498 -16.83 -12.98 -45.59
N GLY A 499 -16.31 -13.11 -46.83
CA GLY A 499 -14.90 -13.36 -47.14
C GLY A 499 -14.48 -14.84 -47.12
N SER A 500 -15.33 -15.75 -46.62
CA SER A 500 -15.02 -17.18 -46.61
C SER A 500 -15.41 -17.86 -47.92
N TYR A 501 -14.70 -18.93 -48.31
CA TYR A 501 -15.08 -19.69 -49.50
C TYR A 501 -16.45 -20.38 -49.33
N ALA A 502 -17.22 -20.42 -50.42
CA ALA A 502 -18.46 -21.18 -50.51
C ALA A 502 -18.14 -22.67 -50.62
N ARG A 503 -18.88 -23.52 -49.89
CA ARG A 503 -18.71 -24.98 -49.90
C ARG A 503 -20.03 -25.69 -49.72
N ASN A 504 -20.15 -26.89 -50.31
CA ASN A 504 -21.37 -27.69 -50.37
C ASN A 504 -22.60 -26.87 -50.77
N THR A 505 -22.44 -26.00 -51.77
CA THR A 505 -23.49 -25.04 -52.13
C THR A 505 -23.37 -24.60 -53.58
N TRP A 506 -24.47 -24.09 -54.11
CA TRP A 506 -24.56 -23.56 -55.46
C TRP A 506 -24.18 -22.07 -55.51
N LYS A 507 -23.45 -21.66 -56.55
CA LYS A 507 -23.30 -20.27 -56.97
C LYS A 507 -23.67 -20.16 -58.45
N GLY A 508 -24.88 -19.70 -58.73
CA GLY A 508 -25.40 -19.71 -60.10
C GLY A 508 -25.51 -21.16 -60.61
N SER A 509 -24.92 -21.43 -61.77
CA SER A 509 -24.90 -22.78 -62.38
C SER A 509 -23.78 -23.69 -61.89
N TYR A 510 -22.96 -23.24 -60.94
CA TYR A 510 -21.76 -23.93 -60.46
C TYR A 510 -21.99 -24.48 -59.05
N PHE A 511 -21.49 -25.69 -58.79
CA PHE A 511 -21.50 -26.28 -57.45
C PHE A 511 -20.11 -26.22 -56.83
N LEU A 512 -20.01 -25.72 -55.60
CA LEU A 512 -18.77 -25.67 -54.82
C LEU A 512 -18.75 -26.85 -53.86
N LYS A 513 -17.72 -27.68 -53.94
CA LYS A 513 -17.59 -28.92 -53.17
C LYS A 513 -17.24 -28.66 -51.70
N GLN A 514 -17.02 -29.71 -50.93
CA GLN A 514 -16.78 -29.63 -49.48
C GLN A 514 -15.57 -28.78 -49.08
N TRP A 515 -14.54 -28.69 -49.93
CA TRP A 515 -13.36 -27.86 -49.72
C TRP A 515 -13.36 -26.60 -50.59
N GLY A 516 -14.52 -26.28 -51.18
CA GLY A 516 -14.77 -25.04 -51.92
C GLY A 516 -14.37 -25.07 -53.39
N GLU A 517 -13.78 -26.16 -53.87
CA GLU A 517 -13.42 -26.26 -55.28
C GLU A 517 -14.68 -26.38 -56.14
N MET A 518 -14.68 -25.68 -57.28
CA MET A 518 -15.74 -25.79 -58.26
C MET A 518 -15.74 -27.20 -58.88
N ALA A 519 -16.91 -27.86 -58.85
CA ALA A 519 -17.09 -29.17 -59.43
C ALA A 519 -17.07 -29.09 -60.97
N LYS A 520 -16.37 -30.03 -61.62
CA LYS A 520 -16.20 -30.07 -63.08
C LYS A 520 -15.98 -31.49 -63.58
N ASN A 521 -16.65 -31.86 -64.67
CA ASN A 521 -16.62 -33.20 -65.27
C ASN A 521 -17.01 -34.36 -64.32
N GLU A 522 -17.83 -34.09 -63.31
CA GLU A 522 -18.11 -35.04 -62.22
C GLU A 522 -19.60 -35.02 -61.83
N TRP A 523 -20.05 -36.12 -61.21
CA TRP A 523 -21.36 -36.17 -60.55
C TRP A 523 -21.28 -35.60 -59.14
N ILE A 524 -22.25 -34.79 -58.75
CA ILE A 524 -22.39 -34.26 -57.39
C ILE A 524 -23.80 -34.56 -56.85
N HIS A 525 -23.92 -34.64 -55.54
CA HIS A 525 -25.21 -34.72 -54.85
C HIS A 525 -25.33 -33.54 -53.90
N ASP A 526 -26.36 -32.70 -54.08
CA ASP A 526 -26.52 -31.47 -53.29
C ASP A 526 -27.32 -31.66 -51.99
N GLY A 527 -27.69 -32.91 -51.69
CA GLY A 527 -28.55 -33.29 -50.57
C GLY A 527 -30.02 -33.47 -50.97
N LYS A 528 -30.43 -32.98 -52.14
CA LYS A 528 -31.78 -33.18 -52.70
C LYS A 528 -31.78 -34.13 -53.89
N GLY A 529 -30.78 -34.02 -54.76
CA GLY A 529 -30.66 -34.91 -55.92
C GLY A 529 -29.25 -34.93 -56.51
N TRP A 530 -29.08 -35.80 -57.50
CA TRP A 530 -27.83 -35.92 -58.25
C TRP A 530 -27.79 -34.94 -59.43
N TYR A 531 -26.61 -34.39 -59.72
CA TYR A 531 -26.37 -33.48 -60.83
C TYR A 531 -25.05 -33.86 -61.51
N TYR A 532 -24.96 -33.67 -62.82
CA TYR A 532 -23.69 -33.83 -63.53
C TYR A 532 -23.11 -32.47 -63.91
N MET A 533 -21.89 -32.19 -63.47
CA MET A 533 -21.17 -30.95 -63.76
C MET A 533 -20.33 -31.12 -65.03
N THR A 534 -20.51 -30.24 -66.01
CA THR A 534 -19.86 -30.32 -67.31
C THR A 534 -18.40 -29.83 -67.27
N SER A 535 -17.72 -29.82 -68.41
CA SER A 535 -16.32 -29.39 -68.54
C SER A 535 -16.09 -27.90 -68.32
N ASP A 536 -17.13 -27.05 -68.38
CA ASP A 536 -17.01 -25.64 -67.99
C ASP A 536 -17.39 -25.41 -66.52
N GLY A 537 -17.84 -26.46 -65.81
CA GLY A 537 -18.26 -26.42 -64.43
C GLY A 537 -19.74 -26.12 -64.21
N THR A 538 -20.52 -25.88 -65.27
CA THR A 538 -21.98 -25.71 -65.16
C THR A 538 -22.70 -27.06 -65.07
N TYR A 539 -23.86 -27.13 -64.42
CA TYR A 539 -24.65 -28.36 -64.40
C TYR A 539 -25.28 -28.65 -65.78
N ALA A 540 -25.21 -29.92 -66.20
CA ALA A 540 -25.90 -30.43 -67.37
C ALA A 540 -27.41 -30.40 -67.12
N ARG A 541 -28.20 -29.99 -68.12
CA ARG A 541 -29.67 -29.90 -68.02
C ARG A 541 -30.33 -30.19 -69.35
N ASN A 542 -31.53 -30.76 -69.32
CA ASN A 542 -32.27 -31.24 -70.49
C ASN A 542 -31.43 -32.12 -71.41
N THR A 543 -30.61 -33.00 -70.83
CA THR A 543 -29.68 -33.83 -71.59
C THR A 543 -29.38 -35.14 -70.88
N TRP A 544 -28.97 -36.14 -71.66
CA TRP A 544 -28.44 -37.40 -71.16
C TRP A 544 -26.97 -37.28 -70.76
N LYS A 545 -26.58 -37.97 -69.68
CA LYS A 545 -25.20 -38.30 -69.33
C LYS A 545 -25.10 -39.80 -69.09
N GLY A 546 -24.61 -40.54 -70.07
CA GLY A 546 -24.69 -42.01 -70.04
C GLY A 546 -26.16 -42.45 -70.02
N SER A 547 -26.52 -43.33 -69.10
CA SER A 547 -27.90 -43.84 -68.93
C SER A 547 -28.79 -42.95 -68.05
N TYR A 548 -28.31 -41.77 -67.64
CA TYR A 548 -29.01 -40.87 -66.72
C TYR A 548 -29.50 -39.63 -67.46
N TYR A 549 -30.74 -39.18 -67.19
CA TYR A 549 -31.28 -37.95 -67.76
C TYR A 549 -31.30 -36.82 -66.74
N LEU A 550 -30.72 -35.67 -67.10
CA LEU A 550 -30.70 -34.46 -66.26
C LEU A 550 -31.82 -33.53 -66.71
N LYS A 551 -32.72 -33.18 -65.79
CA LYS A 551 -33.93 -32.37 -66.04
C LYS A 551 -33.59 -30.90 -66.29
N GLN A 552 -34.62 -30.07 -66.47
CA GLN A 552 -34.48 -28.63 -66.78
C GLN A 552 -33.65 -27.83 -65.77
N TRP A 553 -33.65 -28.24 -64.51
CA TRP A 553 -32.86 -27.62 -63.44
C TRP A 553 -31.61 -28.43 -63.06
N GLY A 554 -31.25 -29.40 -63.90
CA GLY A 554 -30.03 -30.21 -63.78
C GLY A 554 -30.14 -31.42 -62.86
N GLU A 555 -31.20 -31.53 -62.07
CA GLU A 555 -31.44 -32.69 -61.22
C GLU A 555 -31.65 -33.94 -62.09
N MET A 556 -30.99 -35.04 -61.71
CA MET A 556 -31.15 -36.35 -62.32
C MET A 556 -32.57 -36.87 -62.07
N ALA A 557 -33.24 -37.31 -63.14
CA ALA A 557 -34.58 -37.88 -63.04
C ALA A 557 -34.54 -39.25 -62.34
N GLN A 558 -35.44 -39.47 -61.38
CA GLN A 558 -35.56 -40.71 -60.61
C GLN A 558 -37.02 -41.05 -60.32
N ASN A 559 -37.40 -42.32 -60.47
CA ASN A 559 -38.77 -42.83 -60.28
C ASN A 559 -39.85 -42.09 -61.07
N GLU A 560 -39.52 -41.57 -62.25
CA GLU A 560 -40.38 -40.67 -63.02
C GLU A 560 -40.29 -40.92 -64.52
N TRP A 561 -41.35 -40.55 -65.25
CA TRP A 561 -41.34 -40.54 -66.70
C TRP A 561 -40.74 -39.23 -67.21
N ILE A 562 -39.80 -39.31 -68.14
CA ILE A 562 -39.24 -38.16 -68.87
C ILE A 562 -39.48 -38.31 -70.36
N HIS A 563 -39.56 -37.19 -71.08
CA HIS A 563 -39.66 -37.17 -72.54
C HIS A 563 -38.49 -36.37 -73.11
N ASP A 564 -37.63 -37.00 -73.90
CA ASP A 564 -36.41 -36.37 -74.45
C ASP A 564 -36.58 -35.84 -75.89
N GLY A 565 -37.80 -35.93 -76.43
CA GLY A 565 -38.12 -35.58 -77.81
C GLY A 565 -38.22 -36.77 -78.76
N LYS A 566 -37.63 -37.93 -78.41
CA LYS A 566 -37.74 -39.18 -79.18
C LYS A 566 -38.85 -40.10 -78.66
N GLY A 567 -39.12 -40.04 -77.37
CA GLY A 567 -40.18 -40.80 -76.71
C GLY A 567 -40.13 -40.65 -75.19
N TRP A 568 -41.02 -41.36 -74.50
CA TRP A 568 -41.12 -41.40 -73.04
C TRP A 568 -40.24 -42.50 -72.46
N TYR A 569 -39.35 -42.15 -71.54
CA TYR A 569 -38.48 -43.06 -70.79
C TYR A 569 -38.92 -43.06 -69.33
N TYR A 570 -38.97 -44.23 -68.70
CA TYR A 570 -39.16 -44.29 -67.26
C TYR A 570 -37.82 -44.44 -66.57
N MET A 571 -37.50 -43.50 -65.68
CA MET A 571 -36.28 -43.49 -64.89
C MET A 571 -36.54 -44.23 -63.57
N THR A 572 -35.68 -45.19 -63.24
CA THR A 572 -35.77 -46.02 -62.05
C THR A 572 -35.36 -45.25 -60.79
N SER A 573 -35.40 -45.92 -59.64
CA SER A 573 -34.93 -45.36 -58.37
C SER A 573 -33.43 -45.07 -58.35
N ASP A 574 -32.63 -45.80 -59.13
CA ASP A 574 -31.18 -45.53 -59.24
C ASP A 574 -30.84 -44.49 -60.32
N GLY A 575 -31.86 -44.02 -61.06
CA GLY A 575 -31.75 -42.98 -62.08
C GLY A 575 -31.40 -43.47 -63.48
N THR A 576 -31.24 -44.78 -63.69
CA THR A 576 -31.14 -45.36 -65.03
C THR A 576 -32.53 -45.50 -65.67
N TYR A 577 -32.62 -45.71 -66.98
CA TYR A 577 -33.92 -45.93 -67.64
C TYR A 577 -34.24 -47.43 -67.76
N ASP A 578 -35.50 -47.79 -67.51
CA ASP A 578 -36.02 -49.15 -67.73
C ASP A 578 -36.03 -49.49 -69.22
N HIS A 579 -35.80 -50.76 -69.56
CA HIS A 579 -35.86 -51.22 -70.94
C HIS A 579 -36.28 -52.69 -71.02
N ASN A 580 -37.06 -53.03 -72.05
CA ASN A 580 -37.57 -54.38 -72.30
C ASN A 580 -38.46 -54.94 -71.16
N GLU A 581 -39.28 -54.09 -70.55
CA GLU A 581 -40.18 -54.48 -69.46
C GLU A 581 -41.45 -53.62 -69.40
N TYR A 582 -42.42 -54.06 -68.59
CA TYR A 582 -43.65 -53.30 -68.33
C TYR A 582 -43.49 -52.44 -67.08
N VAL A 583 -43.65 -51.13 -67.25
CA VAL A 583 -43.61 -50.15 -66.16
C VAL A 583 -44.96 -49.45 -66.07
N LYS A 584 -45.64 -49.57 -64.90
CA LYS A 584 -46.94 -48.93 -64.63
C LYS A 584 -47.99 -49.13 -65.74
N GLY A 585 -47.98 -50.30 -66.38
CA GLY A 585 -48.92 -50.68 -67.44
C GLY A 585 -48.44 -50.38 -68.88
N TYR A 586 -47.28 -49.74 -69.07
CA TYR A 586 -46.71 -49.44 -70.38
C TYR A 586 -45.50 -50.33 -70.65
N TYR A 587 -45.44 -50.97 -71.82
CA TYR A 587 -44.26 -51.75 -72.23
C TYR A 587 -43.20 -50.82 -72.81
N ILE A 588 -42.04 -50.75 -72.15
CA ILE A 588 -40.89 -49.98 -72.61
C ILE A 588 -40.03 -50.89 -73.51
N GLY A 589 -39.81 -50.44 -74.75
CA GLY A 589 -39.10 -51.25 -75.75
C GLY A 589 -37.62 -51.48 -75.43
N VAL A 590 -36.96 -52.33 -76.21
CA VAL A 590 -35.52 -52.67 -76.06
C VAL A 590 -34.62 -51.43 -76.14
N ASN A 591 -35.05 -50.38 -76.85
CA ASN A 591 -34.31 -49.12 -76.96
C ASN A 591 -34.53 -48.16 -75.76
N GLY A 592 -35.29 -48.58 -74.74
CA GLY A 592 -35.45 -47.83 -73.49
C GLY A 592 -36.61 -46.83 -73.43
N TYR A 593 -37.41 -46.69 -74.49
CA TYR A 593 -38.53 -45.76 -74.50
C TYR A 593 -39.83 -46.36 -75.04
N TRP A 594 -40.93 -45.82 -74.53
CA TRP A 594 -42.29 -45.98 -75.01
C TRP A 594 -42.65 -44.78 -75.93
N LYS A 595 -43.44 -45.03 -76.96
CA LYS A 595 -43.86 -44.00 -77.94
C LYS A 595 -45.25 -43.48 -77.65
#